data_AF-A0A3P8FU78-F1
#
_entry.id   AF-A0A3P8FU78-F1
#
_cell.length_a   1.000
_cell.length_b   1.000
_cell.length_c   1.000
_cell.angle_alpha   90.00
_cell.angle_beta   90.00
_cell.angle_gamma   90.00
#
_symmetry.space_group_name_H-M   'P 1'
#
loop_
_entity.id
_entity.type
_entity.pdbx_description
1 polymer ?
#
loop_
_entity_poly.entity_id
_entity_poly.type
_entity_poly.pdbx_seq_one_letter_code
_entity_poly.pdbx_strand_id
1 'polypeptide(L)'
;MNFYNLQIQIFHFRFIDKFVMVIVDALRVDFLFSPKYSENWVKLRSYMNLKSATCSASIVQPPTVTLPRIKAIVSGRNPKFVDILHNVNAETMVDDNWVTRLVNHKWKIQFYGDDTWIKLFPKSFQAYEGTNSFYVNDFYEVDENVTRYISTLMTSPDTWDGLILHYLGLDHIGHIEGLKGSSIPKKIREMDEVIHSILEVLVCLLFMF
;
A
#
# COMPACT_ATOMS: atom_id res chain seq x y z
N MET A 1 47.45 -11.99 -29.32
CA MET A 1 47.00 -11.21 -28.15
C MET A 1 45.59 -11.68 -27.81
N ASN A 2 45.45 -12.48 -26.75
CA ASN A 2 44.14 -12.95 -26.27
C ASN A 2 43.53 -11.86 -25.40
N PHE A 3 42.40 -11.30 -25.84
CA PHE A 3 41.56 -10.47 -24.99
C PHE A 3 40.73 -11.39 -24.11
N TYR A 4 41.05 -11.41 -22.82
CA TYR A 4 40.23 -12.05 -21.80
C TYR A 4 38.87 -11.34 -21.75
N ASN A 5 37.80 -12.11 -21.96
CA ASN A 5 36.43 -11.73 -21.61
C ASN A 5 36.36 -11.48 -20.11
N LEU A 6 36.51 -10.23 -19.67
CA LEU A 6 36.09 -9.82 -18.34
C LEU A 6 34.56 -9.81 -18.33
N GLN A 7 33.94 -10.93 -17.93
CA GLN A 7 32.58 -10.90 -17.44
C GLN A 7 32.61 -10.07 -16.15
N ILE A 8 32.26 -8.79 -16.26
CA ILE A 8 31.93 -7.97 -15.10
C ILE A 8 30.68 -8.60 -14.50
N GLN A 9 30.83 -9.43 -13.47
CA GLN A 9 29.74 -9.76 -12.57
C GLN A 9 29.35 -8.45 -11.89
N ILE A 10 28.35 -7.77 -12.46
CA ILE A 10 27.64 -6.70 -11.76
C ILE A 10 26.92 -7.40 -10.61
N PHE A 11 27.56 -7.43 -9.44
CA PHE A 11 26.89 -7.75 -8.20
C PHE A 11 25.70 -6.79 -8.09
N HIS A 12 24.49 -7.31 -8.24
CA HIS A 12 23.28 -6.59 -7.91
C HIS A 12 23.22 -6.50 -6.39
N PHE A 13 23.95 -5.52 -5.84
CA PHE A 13 23.80 -5.17 -4.44
C PHE A 13 22.40 -4.58 -4.29
N ARG A 14 21.49 -5.32 -3.65
CA ARG A 14 20.20 -4.77 -3.26
C ARG A 14 20.47 -3.85 -2.06
N PHE A 15 20.21 -2.56 -2.23
CA PHE A 15 20.29 -1.59 -1.13
C PHE A 15 19.02 -1.63 -0.25
N ILE A 16 17.94 -2.22 -0.79
CA ILE A 16 16.66 -2.40 -0.13
C ILE A 16 16.25 -3.86 -0.34
N ASP A 17 16.10 -4.60 0.76
CA ASP A 17 15.74 -6.02 0.72
C ASP A 17 14.24 -6.27 0.92
N LYS A 18 13.55 -5.32 1.55
CA LYS A 18 12.12 -5.38 1.84
C LYS A 18 11.44 -4.07 1.50
N PHE A 19 10.26 -4.17 0.89
CA PHE A 19 9.38 -3.04 0.61
C PHE A 19 7.97 -3.37 1.07
N VAL A 20 7.34 -2.46 1.81
CA VAL A 20 5.93 -2.60 2.22
C VAL A 20 5.19 -1.31 1.89
N MET A 21 4.13 -1.41 1.10
CA MET A 21 3.21 -0.32 0.80
C MET A 21 1.87 -0.62 1.47
N VAL A 22 1.50 0.19 2.46
CA VAL A 22 0.17 0.17 3.08
C VAL A 22 -0.61 1.36 2.55
N ILE A 23 -1.77 1.09 1.96
CA ILE A 23 -2.68 2.09 1.41
C ILE A 23 -3.94 2.01 2.26
N VAL A 24 -4.31 3.14 2.85
CA VAL A 24 -5.58 3.28 3.56
C VAL A 24 -6.43 4.24 2.74
N ASP A 25 -7.45 3.72 2.05
CA ASP A 25 -8.30 4.52 1.18
C ASP A 25 -9.09 5.55 2.00
N ALA A 26 -9.30 6.72 1.40
CA ALA A 26 -9.89 7.91 2.04
C ALA A 26 -9.20 8.38 3.34
N LEU A 27 -7.91 8.05 3.58
CA LEU A 27 -7.15 8.60 4.70
C LEU A 27 -6.85 10.10 4.50
N ARG A 28 -7.73 10.94 5.05
CA ARG A 28 -7.60 12.39 4.97
C ARG A 28 -6.54 12.93 5.92
N VAL A 29 -5.95 14.07 5.54
CA VAL A 29 -4.91 14.77 6.31
C VAL A 29 -5.35 15.09 7.75
N ASP A 30 -6.62 15.46 7.96
CA ASP A 30 -7.12 15.78 9.30
C ASP A 30 -7.25 14.55 10.21
N PHE A 31 -7.34 13.33 9.66
CA PHE A 31 -7.31 12.10 10.46
C PHE A 31 -5.94 11.86 11.10
N LEU A 32 -4.86 12.38 10.48
CA LEU A 32 -3.49 12.27 11.01
C LEU A 32 -3.11 13.43 11.92
N PHE A 33 -3.55 14.65 11.61
CA PHE A 33 -3.02 15.86 12.25
C PHE A 33 -3.99 16.60 13.17
N SER A 34 -5.30 16.42 13.03
CA SER A 34 -6.23 17.13 13.92
C SER A 34 -6.20 16.54 15.33
N PRO A 35 -6.32 17.35 16.41
CA PRO A 35 -6.36 16.83 17.77
C PRO A 35 -7.43 15.75 17.96
N LYS A 36 -8.61 15.95 17.34
CA LYS A 36 -9.75 15.02 17.42
C LYS A 36 -9.41 13.58 16.99
N TYR A 37 -8.59 13.41 15.94
CA TYR A 37 -8.34 12.10 15.36
C TYR A 37 -6.92 11.61 15.63
N SER A 38 -5.94 12.52 15.70
CA SER A 38 -4.53 12.18 15.82
C SER A 38 -4.16 11.44 17.10
N GLU A 39 -4.95 11.59 18.17
CA GLU A 39 -4.80 10.83 19.43
C GLU A 39 -5.08 9.32 19.25
N ASN A 40 -5.75 8.91 18.18
CA ASN A 40 -6.01 7.52 17.87
C ASN A 40 -4.83 6.83 17.14
N TRP A 41 -3.80 7.59 16.75
CA TRP A 41 -2.57 7.10 16.12
C TRP A 41 -1.41 7.03 17.12
N VAL A 42 -1.64 6.42 18.29
CA VAL A 42 -0.68 6.46 19.41
C VAL A 42 0.67 5.86 19.00
N LYS A 43 0.64 4.70 18.34
CA LYS A 43 1.83 3.94 17.99
C LYS A 43 2.55 4.59 16.82
N LEU A 44 1.85 4.91 15.74
CA LEU A 44 2.40 5.61 14.59
C LEU A 44 3.04 6.95 15.00
N ARG A 45 2.41 7.71 15.90
CA ARG A 45 2.99 8.95 16.43
C ARG A 45 4.29 8.73 17.18
N SER A 46 4.43 7.63 17.91
CA SER A 46 5.68 7.33 18.60
C SER A 46 6.84 7.19 17.60
N TYR A 47 6.63 6.49 16.48
CA TYR A 47 7.61 6.38 15.39
C TYR A 47 7.90 7.73 14.70
N MET A 48 6.87 8.54 14.44
CA MET A 48 7.05 9.86 13.83
C MET A 48 7.90 10.80 14.72
N ASN A 49 7.72 10.72 16.04
CA ASN A 49 8.46 11.55 17.00
C ASN A 49 9.95 11.18 17.09
N LEU A 50 10.31 9.94 16.77
CA LEU A 50 11.71 9.48 16.75
C LEU A 50 12.50 10.02 15.54
N LYS A 51 11.88 10.82 14.65
CA LYS A 51 12.45 11.33 13.38
C LYS A 51 12.92 10.23 12.41
N SER A 52 12.51 8.99 12.64
CA SER A 52 12.75 7.85 11.76
C SER A 52 11.69 7.74 10.65
N ALA A 53 10.78 8.71 10.53
CA ALA A 53 9.74 8.77 9.52
C ALA A 53 9.62 10.17 8.93
N THR A 54 9.29 10.24 7.65
CA THR A 54 8.88 11.48 6.98
C THR A 54 7.39 11.43 6.74
N CYS A 55 6.68 12.50 7.07
CA CYS A 55 5.27 12.66 6.76
C CYS A 55 5.08 13.81 5.77
N SER A 56 4.18 13.65 4.81
CA SER A 56 3.90 14.66 3.79
C SER A 56 2.42 14.63 3.44
N ALA A 57 1.84 15.81 3.27
CA ALA A 57 0.46 15.97 2.83
C ALA A 57 0.45 16.31 1.33
N SER A 58 -0.39 15.60 0.57
CA SER A 58 -0.59 15.88 -0.86
C SER A 58 -1.99 16.45 -1.07
N ILE A 59 -2.10 17.47 -1.92
CA ILE A 59 -3.38 18.03 -2.35
C ILE A 59 -3.84 17.27 -3.58
N VAL A 60 -4.99 16.63 -3.49
CA VAL A 60 -5.54 15.78 -4.55
C VAL A 60 -6.61 16.55 -5.31
N GLN A 61 -6.45 16.74 -6.62
CA GLN A 61 -7.48 17.36 -7.48
C GLN A 61 -8.60 16.35 -7.79
N PRO A 62 -9.88 16.76 -7.92
CA PRO A 62 -10.95 15.86 -8.39
C PRO A 62 -10.67 15.27 -9.79
N PRO A 63 -11.20 14.08 -10.12
CA PRO A 63 -11.97 13.18 -9.25
C PRO A 63 -11.04 12.34 -8.35
N THR A 64 -11.54 12.00 -7.16
CA THR A 64 -10.84 11.17 -6.17
C THR A 64 -11.27 9.71 -6.30
N VAL A 65 -11.09 9.14 -7.49
CA VAL A 65 -11.40 7.73 -7.78
C VAL A 65 -10.15 6.88 -7.56
N THR A 66 -10.31 5.70 -6.99
CA THR A 66 -9.23 4.78 -6.60
C THR A 66 -8.32 4.37 -7.77
N LEU A 67 -8.88 3.92 -8.90
CA LEU A 67 -8.09 3.43 -10.05
C LEU A 67 -7.13 4.49 -10.63
N PRO A 68 -7.57 5.72 -10.96
CA PRO A 68 -6.66 6.78 -11.41
C PRO A 68 -5.54 7.10 -10.41
N ARG A 69 -5.82 6.99 -9.10
CA ARG A 69 -4.83 7.25 -8.05
C ARG A 69 -3.79 6.16 -7.96
N ILE A 70 -4.19 4.89 -8.05
CA ILE A 70 -3.25 3.77 -8.13
C ILE A 70 -2.32 3.97 -9.34
N LYS A 71 -2.87 4.30 -10.53
CA LYS A 71 -2.06 4.58 -11.72
C LYS A 71 -1.06 5.72 -11.50
N ALA A 72 -1.46 6.79 -10.81
CA ALA A 72 -0.55 7.89 -10.47
C ALA A 72 0.57 7.46 -9.51
N ILE A 73 0.22 6.73 -8.45
CA ILE A 73 1.17 6.22 -7.45
C ILE A 73 2.20 5.29 -8.11
N VAL A 74 1.78 4.46 -9.06
CA VAL A 74 2.68 3.45 -9.65
C VAL A 74 3.54 3.96 -10.80
N SER A 75 3.08 4.97 -11.54
CA SER A 75 3.78 5.51 -12.70
C SER A 75 4.47 6.85 -12.44
N GLY A 76 4.13 7.54 -11.34
CA GLY A 76 4.57 8.90 -11.06
C GLY A 76 3.96 9.97 -11.99
N ARG A 77 2.94 9.61 -12.78
CA ARG A 77 2.28 10.52 -13.74
C ARG A 77 0.98 11.07 -13.18
N ASN A 78 0.69 12.32 -13.48
CA ASN A 78 -0.62 12.90 -13.17
C ASN A 78 -1.70 12.27 -14.05
N PRO A 79 -2.84 11.80 -13.49
CA PRO A 79 -3.94 11.28 -14.28
C PRO A 79 -4.50 12.38 -15.19
N LYS A 80 -4.65 12.11 -16.49
CA LYS A 80 -5.37 13.03 -17.38
C LYS A 80 -6.85 12.69 -17.36
N PHE A 81 -7.71 13.69 -17.49
CA PHE A 81 -9.16 13.50 -17.50
C PHE A 81 -9.65 12.51 -18.57
N VAL A 82 -9.01 12.52 -19.75
CA VAL A 82 -9.29 11.59 -20.86
C VAL A 82 -8.96 10.15 -20.47
N ASP A 83 -7.85 9.94 -19.75
CA ASP A 83 -7.45 8.61 -19.28
C ASP A 83 -8.48 8.07 -18.27
N ILE A 84 -9.10 8.93 -17.46
CA ILE A 84 -10.11 8.51 -16.49
C ILE A 84 -11.37 7.99 -17.19
N LEU A 85 -11.80 8.63 -18.27
CA LEU A 85 -12.98 8.23 -19.06
C LEU A 85 -12.76 6.91 -19.83
N HIS A 86 -11.57 6.72 -20.40
CA HIS A 86 -11.25 5.49 -21.11
C HIS A 86 -11.01 4.30 -20.16
N ASN A 87 -10.49 4.55 -18.95
CA ASN A 87 -10.13 3.50 -17.99
C ASN A 87 -11.26 3.10 -17.01
N VAL A 88 -12.51 3.54 -17.24
CA VAL A 88 -13.67 3.14 -16.41
C VAL A 88 -13.95 1.63 -16.53
N ASN A 89 -13.61 1.02 -17.66
CA ASN A 89 -13.49 -0.43 -17.77
C ASN A 89 -12.06 -0.80 -17.42
N ALA A 90 -11.86 -1.61 -16.37
CA ALA A 90 -10.55 -1.93 -15.81
C ALA A 90 -9.62 -2.61 -16.82
N GLU A 91 -8.90 -1.81 -17.60
CA GLU A 91 -7.84 -2.25 -18.50
C GLU A 91 -6.52 -2.41 -17.74
N THR A 92 -5.81 -3.49 -18.07
CA THR A 92 -4.46 -3.78 -17.56
C THR A 92 -3.52 -2.59 -17.74
N MET A 93 -2.65 -2.34 -16.76
CA MET A 93 -1.64 -1.28 -16.83
C MET A 93 -0.59 -1.63 -17.88
N VAL A 94 -0.54 -0.86 -18.97
CA VAL A 94 0.44 -1.03 -20.07
C VAL A 94 1.67 -0.14 -19.87
N ASP A 95 1.48 1.01 -19.24
CA ASP A 95 2.54 1.97 -18.98
C ASP A 95 3.60 1.45 -18.02
N ASP A 96 4.82 1.94 -18.20
CA ASP A 96 5.93 1.68 -17.27
C ASP A 96 5.59 2.13 -15.84
N ASN A 97 5.85 1.24 -14.89
CA ASN A 97 5.48 1.41 -13.49
C ASN A 97 6.42 0.61 -12.58
N TRP A 98 6.51 0.99 -11.31
CA TRP A 98 7.44 0.35 -10.38
C TRP A 98 7.06 -1.10 -10.05
N VAL A 99 5.78 -1.47 -10.07
CA VAL A 99 5.34 -2.86 -9.77
C VAL A 99 5.93 -3.84 -10.78
N THR A 100 5.71 -3.59 -12.08
CA THR A 100 6.25 -4.45 -13.15
C THR A 100 7.77 -4.42 -13.19
N ARG A 101 8.39 -3.27 -12.85
CA ARG A 101 9.85 -3.19 -12.73
C ARG A 101 10.38 -4.08 -11.62
N LEU A 102 9.77 -4.09 -10.43
CA LEU A 102 10.16 -4.97 -9.32
C LEU A 102 10.03 -6.45 -9.71
N VAL A 103 8.92 -6.84 -10.35
CA VAL A 103 8.72 -8.21 -10.86
C VAL A 103 9.81 -8.60 -11.86
N ASN A 104 10.18 -7.70 -12.79
CA ASN A 104 11.25 -7.94 -13.75
C ASN A 104 12.62 -8.13 -13.07
N HIS A 105 12.83 -7.50 -11.91
CA HIS A 105 14.00 -7.70 -11.05
C HIS A 105 13.84 -8.86 -10.04
N LYS A 106 12.91 -9.77 -10.31
CA LYS A 106 12.67 -11.01 -9.54
C LYS A 106 12.25 -10.75 -8.09
N TRP A 107 11.58 -9.64 -7.81
CA TRP A 107 10.95 -9.43 -6.51
C TRP A 107 9.73 -10.33 -6.37
N LYS A 108 9.64 -11.03 -5.24
CA LYS A 108 8.45 -11.79 -4.83
C LYS A 108 7.44 -10.85 -4.21
N ILE A 109 6.49 -10.35 -5.00
CA ILE A 109 5.47 -9.41 -4.52
C ILE A 109 4.21 -10.18 -4.10
N GLN A 110 3.66 -9.85 -2.94
CA GLN A 110 2.34 -10.32 -2.51
C GLN A 110 1.38 -9.14 -2.32
N PHE A 111 0.09 -9.35 -2.58
CA PHE A 111 -0.93 -8.29 -2.56
C PHE A 111 -2.21 -8.71 -1.83
N TYR A 112 -2.73 -7.88 -0.93
CA TYR A 112 -4.00 -8.13 -0.26
C TYR A 112 -4.81 -6.83 -0.14
N GLY A 113 -6.07 -6.82 -0.58
CA GLY A 113 -6.93 -5.62 -0.52
C GLY A 113 -7.77 -5.39 -1.76
N ASP A 114 -8.05 -4.13 -2.11
CA ASP A 114 -8.85 -3.73 -3.28
C ASP A 114 -8.44 -4.46 -4.59
N ASP A 115 -9.38 -5.21 -5.18
CA ASP A 115 -9.17 -6.04 -6.36
C ASP A 115 -8.74 -5.26 -7.64
N THR A 116 -8.83 -3.94 -7.63
CA THR A 116 -8.33 -3.04 -8.68
C THR A 116 -6.85 -3.28 -8.98
N TRP A 117 -6.03 -3.58 -7.95
CA TRP A 117 -4.61 -3.91 -8.15
C TRP A 117 -4.42 -5.18 -8.99
N ILE A 118 -5.24 -6.21 -8.75
CA ILE A 118 -5.15 -7.49 -9.47
C ILE A 118 -5.52 -7.28 -10.94
N LYS A 119 -6.54 -6.46 -11.21
CA LYS A 119 -6.98 -6.09 -12.57
C LYS A 119 -5.90 -5.28 -13.31
N LEU A 120 -5.25 -4.34 -12.61
CA LEU A 120 -4.21 -3.48 -13.18
C LEU A 120 -2.89 -4.23 -13.43
N PHE A 121 -2.51 -5.17 -12.56
CA PHE A 121 -1.20 -5.85 -12.59
C PHE A 121 -1.35 -7.38 -12.66
N PRO A 122 -2.02 -7.93 -13.68
CA PRO A 122 -2.20 -9.36 -13.81
C PRO A 122 -0.83 -10.06 -13.84
N LYS A 123 -0.73 -11.20 -13.13
CA LYS A 123 0.50 -12.02 -13.02
C LYS A 123 1.68 -11.34 -12.30
N SER A 124 1.48 -10.19 -11.66
CA SER A 124 2.57 -9.49 -10.95
C SER A 124 2.72 -9.93 -9.49
N PHE A 125 1.75 -10.66 -8.95
CA PHE A 125 1.71 -11.09 -7.55
C PHE A 125 1.85 -12.61 -7.43
N GLN A 126 2.75 -13.08 -6.57
CA GLN A 126 2.98 -14.51 -6.32
C GLN A 126 1.89 -15.13 -5.44
N ALA A 127 1.37 -14.34 -4.49
CA ALA A 127 0.21 -14.66 -3.70
C ALA A 127 -0.63 -13.40 -3.57
N TYR A 128 -1.94 -13.54 -3.69
CA TYR A 128 -2.84 -12.41 -3.56
C TYR A 128 -4.26 -12.81 -3.16
N GLU A 129 -4.96 -11.88 -2.51
CA GLU A 129 -6.40 -11.95 -2.33
C GLU A 129 -7.04 -10.57 -2.51
N GLY A 130 -8.05 -10.50 -3.37
CA GLY A 130 -8.78 -9.28 -3.68
C GLY A 130 -10.08 -9.17 -2.90
N THR A 131 -10.42 -7.96 -2.46
CA THR A 131 -11.75 -7.62 -1.97
C THR A 131 -12.42 -6.67 -2.95
N ASN A 132 -13.72 -6.89 -3.19
CA ASN A 132 -14.49 -6.08 -4.12
C ASN A 132 -14.85 -4.73 -3.49
N SER A 133 -14.41 -3.63 -4.12
CA SER A 133 -14.64 -2.26 -3.65
C SER A 133 -16.11 -1.83 -3.63
N PHE A 134 -17.02 -2.59 -4.27
CA PHE A 134 -18.46 -2.29 -4.29
C PHE A 134 -19.24 -2.93 -3.13
N TYR A 135 -18.61 -3.72 -2.27
CA TYR A 135 -19.27 -4.29 -1.09
C TYR A 135 -19.27 -3.29 0.08
N VAL A 136 -20.05 -2.22 -0.08
CA VAL A 136 -20.05 -1.04 0.82
C VAL A 136 -20.68 -1.33 2.19
N ASN A 137 -21.47 -2.38 2.34
CA ASN A 137 -22.24 -2.64 3.57
C ASN A 137 -21.41 -3.22 4.72
N ASP A 138 -20.15 -3.62 4.48
CA ASP A 138 -19.26 -4.11 5.52
C ASP A 138 -17.87 -3.45 5.42
N PHE A 139 -17.52 -2.66 6.44
CA PHE A 139 -16.21 -2.02 6.57
C PHE A 139 -15.31 -2.71 7.62
N TYR A 140 -15.80 -3.77 8.25
CA TYR A 140 -15.04 -4.64 9.14
C TYR A 140 -14.51 -5.85 8.38
N GLU A 141 -15.37 -6.61 7.69
CA GLU A 141 -14.99 -7.83 6.98
C GLU A 141 -14.00 -7.55 5.85
N VAL A 142 -14.16 -6.43 5.13
CA VAL A 142 -13.28 -6.03 4.03
C VAL A 142 -11.84 -5.82 4.48
N ASP A 143 -11.64 -5.16 5.63
CA ASP A 143 -10.29 -4.92 6.17
C ASP A 143 -9.78 -6.15 6.94
N GLU A 144 -10.66 -6.97 7.51
CA GLU A 144 -10.30 -8.26 8.10
C GLU A 144 -9.70 -9.21 7.05
N ASN A 145 -10.20 -9.15 5.81
CA ASN A 145 -9.65 -9.91 4.69
C ASN A 145 -8.18 -9.60 4.39
N VAL A 146 -7.75 -8.38 4.67
CA VAL A 146 -6.34 -7.97 4.55
C VAL A 146 -5.60 -8.33 5.83
N THR A 147 -6.17 -7.98 6.99
CA THR A 147 -5.53 -8.09 8.30
C THR A 147 -5.19 -9.53 8.69
N ARG A 148 -6.02 -10.51 8.31
CA ARG A 148 -5.76 -11.93 8.64
C ARG A 148 -4.42 -12.46 8.12
N TYR A 149 -3.87 -11.85 7.06
CA TYR A 149 -2.59 -12.28 6.49
C TYR A 149 -1.39 -11.70 7.21
N ILE A 150 -1.54 -10.60 7.96
CA ILE A 150 -0.42 -9.85 8.54
C ILE A 150 0.43 -10.74 9.44
N SER A 151 -0.19 -11.52 10.34
CA SER A 151 0.54 -12.43 11.23
C SER A 151 1.43 -13.42 10.46
N THR A 152 0.90 -14.07 9.43
CA THR A 152 1.67 -15.01 8.58
C THR A 152 2.76 -14.30 7.79
N LEU A 153 2.48 -13.13 7.21
CA LEU A 153 3.45 -12.35 6.43
C LEU A 153 4.61 -11.86 7.29
N MET A 154 4.33 -11.45 8.54
CA MET A 154 5.32 -10.95 9.47
C MET A 154 6.14 -12.07 10.13
N THR A 155 5.58 -13.26 10.30
CA THR A 155 6.32 -14.44 10.82
C THR A 155 7.13 -15.18 9.76
N SER A 156 6.84 -14.94 8.48
CA SER A 156 7.54 -15.57 7.35
C SER A 156 8.11 -14.52 6.37
N PRO A 157 8.94 -13.58 6.85
CA PRO A 157 9.41 -12.45 6.04
C PRO A 157 10.21 -12.88 4.80
N ASP A 158 10.83 -14.06 4.81
CA ASP A 158 11.60 -14.59 3.67
C ASP A 158 10.75 -15.00 2.47
N THR A 159 9.42 -15.12 2.66
CA THR A 159 8.49 -15.54 1.59
C THR A 159 8.15 -14.45 0.60
N TRP A 160 8.51 -13.19 0.89
CA TRP A 160 8.21 -12.02 0.06
C TRP A 160 9.36 -11.02 0.08
N ASP A 161 9.49 -10.25 -0.98
CA ASP A 161 10.38 -9.07 -1.04
C ASP A 161 9.57 -7.77 -1.01
N GLY A 162 8.36 -7.79 -1.61
CA GLY A 162 7.43 -6.67 -1.62
C GLY A 162 6.04 -7.05 -1.09
N LEU A 163 5.45 -6.20 -0.26
CA LEU A 163 4.05 -6.29 0.15
C LEU A 163 3.29 -5.05 -0.29
N ILE A 164 2.07 -5.24 -0.80
CA ILE A 164 1.11 -4.17 -1.06
C ILE A 164 -0.19 -4.54 -0.34
N LEU A 165 -0.62 -3.68 0.57
CA LEU A 165 -1.80 -3.88 1.41
C LEU A 165 -2.74 -2.69 1.17
N HIS A 166 -3.99 -2.94 0.77
CA HIS A 166 -4.94 -1.87 0.47
C HIS A 166 -6.24 -2.03 1.24
N TYR A 167 -6.42 -1.17 2.24
CA TYR A 167 -7.56 -1.11 3.15
C TYR A 167 -8.62 -0.13 2.65
N LEU A 168 -9.89 -0.53 2.71
CA LEU A 168 -11.04 0.24 2.21
C LEU A 168 -11.96 0.73 3.33
N GLY A 169 -11.79 0.24 4.57
CA GLY A 169 -12.76 0.49 5.64
C GLY A 169 -12.98 1.96 5.98
N LEU A 170 -11.96 2.84 5.87
CA LEU A 170 -12.17 4.27 6.08
C LEU A 170 -13.04 4.92 4.98
N ASP A 171 -12.86 4.52 3.72
CA ASP A 171 -13.67 4.99 2.60
C ASP A 171 -15.12 4.52 2.74
N HIS A 172 -15.34 3.24 3.06
CA HIS A 172 -16.65 2.68 3.30
C HIS A 172 -17.37 3.38 4.48
N ILE A 173 -16.68 3.65 5.60
CA ILE A 173 -17.25 4.44 6.72
C ILE A 173 -17.62 5.85 6.24
N GLY A 174 -16.77 6.48 5.42
CA GLY A 174 -17.05 7.79 4.84
C GLY A 174 -18.32 7.82 3.97
N HIS A 175 -18.57 6.75 3.22
CA HIS A 175 -19.78 6.59 2.41
C HIS A 175 -21.04 6.26 3.22
N ILE A 176 -20.92 5.47 4.29
CA ILE A 176 -22.07 5.03 5.12
C ILE A 176 -22.43 6.04 6.20
N GLU A 177 -21.45 6.47 6.99
CA GLU A 177 -21.65 7.32 8.18
C GLU A 177 -21.29 8.80 7.91
N GLY A 178 -20.72 9.09 6.74
CA GLY A 178 -20.26 10.43 6.38
C GLY A 178 -18.88 10.78 6.95
N LEU A 179 -18.41 11.98 6.59
CA LEU A 179 -17.06 12.48 6.89
C LEU A 179 -16.69 12.61 8.38
N LYS A 180 -17.67 12.49 9.27
CA LYS A 180 -17.52 12.57 10.74
C LYS A 180 -18.18 11.38 11.45
N GLY A 181 -18.32 10.25 10.75
CA GLY A 181 -18.90 9.02 11.28
C GLY A 181 -18.31 8.61 12.63
N SER A 182 -19.16 8.03 13.48
CA SER A 182 -18.80 7.56 14.82
C SER A 182 -17.78 6.42 14.80
N SER A 183 -17.70 5.66 13.71
CA SER A 183 -16.78 4.53 13.55
C SER A 183 -15.34 4.95 13.19
N ILE A 184 -15.13 6.19 12.74
CA ILE A 184 -13.81 6.70 12.30
C ILE A 184 -12.71 6.52 13.37
N PRO A 185 -12.90 6.93 14.65
CA PRO A 185 -11.85 6.77 15.65
C PRO A 185 -11.47 5.30 15.90
N LYS A 186 -12.45 4.39 15.89
CA LYS A 186 -12.21 2.96 16.05
C LYS A 186 -11.41 2.41 14.86
N LYS A 187 -11.77 2.78 13.64
CA LYS A 187 -11.06 2.36 12.43
C LYS A 187 -9.64 2.92 12.37
N ILE A 188 -9.43 4.16 12.82
CA ILE A 188 -8.07 4.71 12.94
C ILE A 188 -7.21 3.88 13.89
N ARG A 189 -7.72 3.50 15.07
CA ARG A 189 -6.98 2.66 16.01
C ARG A 189 -6.65 1.29 15.42
N GLU A 190 -7.57 0.69 14.67
CA GLU A 190 -7.31 -0.55 13.94
C GLU A 190 -6.12 -0.40 12.97
N MET A 191 -6.05 0.71 12.22
CA MET A 191 -4.94 0.98 11.32
C MET A 191 -3.63 1.31 12.04
N ASP A 192 -3.69 1.94 13.22
CA ASP A 192 -2.52 2.16 14.08
C ASP A 192 -1.89 0.84 14.52
N GLU A 193 -2.72 -0.13 14.88
CA GLU A 193 -2.29 -1.49 15.26
C GLU A 193 -1.67 -2.25 14.07
N VAL A 194 -2.33 -2.23 12.91
CA VAL A 194 -1.82 -2.88 11.70
C VAL A 194 -0.46 -2.31 11.32
N ILE A 195 -0.34 -0.98 11.21
CA ILE A 195 0.91 -0.34 10.81
C ILE A 195 2.02 -0.63 11.83
N HIS A 196 1.71 -0.59 13.13
CA HIS A 196 2.68 -0.92 14.17
C HIS A 196 3.20 -2.35 14.04
N SER A 197 2.32 -3.34 13.84
CA SER A 197 2.73 -4.75 13.72
C SER A 197 3.70 -4.98 12.55
N ILE A 198 3.54 -4.22 11.46
CA ILE A 198 4.43 -4.26 10.31
C ILE A 198 5.76 -3.58 10.64
N LEU A 199 5.71 -2.37 11.21
CA LEU A 199 6.90 -1.60 11.55
C LEU A 199 7.79 -2.31 12.56
N GLU A 200 7.20 -2.96 13.56
CA GLU A 200 7.94 -3.71 14.58
C GLU A 200 8.83 -4.79 13.94
N VAL A 201 8.27 -5.58 13.02
CA VAL A 201 9.02 -6.63 12.31
C VAL A 201 10.08 -6.03 11.39
N LEU A 202 9.75 -4.99 10.62
CA LEU A 202 10.71 -4.35 9.71
C LEU A 202 11.89 -3.73 10.47
N VAL A 203 11.64 -3.11 11.62
CA VAL A 203 12.69 -2.56 12.48
C VAL A 203 13.55 -3.68 13.05
N CYS A 204 12.96 -4.77 13.53
CA CYS A 204 13.72 -5.93 14.01
C CYS A 204 14.64 -6.51 12.91
N LEU A 205 14.15 -6.62 11.67
CA LEU A 205 14.94 -7.12 10.54
C LEU A 205 16.17 -6.26 10.24
N LEU A 206 16.15 -4.95 10.53
CA LEU A 206 17.31 -4.06 10.35
C LEU A 206 18.45 -4.36 11.33
N PHE A 207 18.16 -4.98 12.48
CA PHE A 207 19.15 -5.27 13.53
C PHE A 207 19.61 -6.74 13.55
N MET A 208 19.14 -7.56 12.61
CA MET A 208 19.50 -8.99 12.53
C MET A 208 20.75 -9.26 11.66
N PHE A 209 21.40 -8.22 11.15
CA PHE A 209 22.65 -8.27 10.37
C PHE A 209 23.65 -7.24 10.91
#